data_AF-A0AAV8WIZ7-F1
#
_entry.id   AF-A0AAV8WIZ7-F1
#
_cell.length_a   1.000
_cell.length_b   1.000
_cell.length_c   1.000
_cell.angle_alpha   90.00
_cell.angle_beta   90.00
_cell.angle_gamma   90.00
#
_symmetry.space_group_name_H-M   'P 1'
#
loop_
_entity.id
_entity.type
_entity.pdbx_description
1 polymer ?
#
loop_
_entity_poly.entity_id
_entity_poly.type
_entity_poly.pdbx_seq_one_letter_code
_entity_poly.pdbx_strand_id
1 'polypeptide(L)'
;MDEMGFEKTGEKFLVKMATVLNHAIRRYIQTSAKKGAESLGPSAVSGQHEGGYKIWRNLTIFLAFPSIVLCAINCYLAHQSGHHERPEFVKYDHLRVRTKRFPWGDGNHSLFHNPHANPLPDGYEEVGH
;
A
#
# COMPACT_ATOMS: atom_id res chain seq x y z
N MET A 1 17.62 44.89 -47.70
CA MET A 1 16.90 43.66 -48.09
C MET A 1 17.25 42.60 -47.04
N ASP A 2 16.98 42.82 -45.75
CA ASP A 2 17.73 42.08 -44.70
C ASP A 2 16.92 41.62 -43.49
N GLU A 3 15.59 41.67 -43.54
CA GLU A 3 14.73 41.13 -42.48
C GLU A 3 14.24 39.72 -42.85
N MET A 4 13.81 39.54 -44.10
CA MET A 4 13.17 38.32 -44.60
C MET A 4 14.13 37.11 -44.74
N GLY A 5 15.45 37.38 -44.83
CA GLY A 5 16.48 36.34 -44.90
C GLY A 5 16.90 35.81 -43.52
N PHE A 6 16.81 36.64 -42.49
CA PHE A 6 17.16 36.29 -41.11
C PHE A 6 16.09 35.38 -40.50
N GLU A 7 14.82 35.71 -40.71
CA GLU A 7 13.67 34.94 -40.22
C GLU A 7 13.63 33.50 -40.79
N LYS A 8 13.83 33.36 -42.10
CA LYS A 8 13.92 32.04 -42.76
C LYS A 8 15.11 31.20 -42.31
N THR A 9 16.17 31.83 -41.84
CA THR A 9 17.35 31.12 -41.32
C THR A 9 17.09 30.61 -39.91
N GLY A 10 16.39 31.40 -39.09
CA GLY A 10 15.91 31.00 -37.77
C GLY A 10 14.93 29.82 -37.83
N GLU A 11 13.94 29.85 -38.73
CA GLU A 11 12.99 28.74 -38.89
C GLU A 11 13.68 27.43 -39.29
N LYS A 12 14.64 27.48 -40.23
CA LYS A 12 15.41 26.30 -40.64
C LYS A 12 16.24 25.73 -39.49
N PHE A 13 16.74 26.59 -38.61
CA PHE A 13 17.48 26.17 -37.42
C PHE A 13 16.56 25.50 -36.39
N LEU A 14 15.39 26.10 -36.12
CA LEU A 14 14.38 25.56 -35.21
C LEU A 14 13.83 24.21 -35.68
N VAL A 15 13.56 24.06 -36.98
CA VAL A 15 13.11 22.79 -37.57
C VAL A 15 14.18 21.69 -37.40
N LYS A 16 15.46 22.01 -37.60
CA LYS A 16 16.56 21.05 -37.38
C LYS A 16 16.66 20.63 -35.92
N MET A 17 16.57 21.55 -34.97
CA MET A 17 16.57 21.24 -33.54
C MET A 17 15.37 20.37 -33.14
N ALA A 18 14.17 20.68 -33.64
CA ALA A 18 12.98 19.87 -33.41
C ALA A 18 13.12 18.44 -33.97
N THR A 19 13.77 18.26 -35.13
CA THR A 19 14.02 16.91 -35.68
C THR A 19 15.02 16.11 -34.85
N VAL A 20 16.07 16.74 -34.32
CA VAL A 20 17.05 16.09 -33.44
C VAL A 20 16.41 15.69 -32.11
N LEU A 21 15.59 16.57 -31.52
CA LEU A 21 14.86 16.30 -30.30
C LEU A 21 13.86 15.16 -30.48
N ASN A 22 13.08 15.17 -31.57
CA ASN A 22 12.15 14.09 -31.89
C ASN A 22 12.87 12.76 -32.14
N HIS A 23 14.06 12.78 -32.75
CA HIS A 23 14.88 11.59 -32.93
C HIS A 23 15.39 11.03 -31.59
N ALA A 24 15.84 11.90 -30.68
CA ALA A 24 16.28 11.52 -29.34
C ALA A 24 15.14 10.94 -28.50
N ILE A 25 13.96 11.58 -28.51
CA ILE A 25 12.76 11.10 -27.81
C ILE A 25 12.31 9.75 -28.36
N ARG A 26 12.23 9.60 -29.69
CA ARG A 26 11.85 8.31 -30.32
C ARG A 26 12.85 7.22 -29.99
N ARG A 27 14.15 7.50 -30.01
CA ARG A 27 15.19 6.54 -29.65
C ARG A 27 15.10 6.14 -28.18
N TYR A 28 14.87 7.09 -27.29
CA TYR A 28 14.69 6.84 -25.86
C TYR A 28 13.47 5.96 -25.59
N ILE A 29 12.31 6.29 -26.17
CA ILE A 29 11.08 5.50 -26.05
C ILE A 29 11.27 4.11 -26.64
N GLN A 30 11.90 3.97 -27.82
CA GLN A 30 12.17 2.67 -28.43
C GLN A 30 13.15 1.83 -27.60
N THR A 31 14.18 2.43 -27.00
CA THR A 31 15.10 1.68 -26.11
C THR A 31 14.42 1.25 -24.81
N SER A 32 13.54 2.09 -24.26
CA SER A 32 12.79 1.77 -23.05
C SER A 32 11.71 0.71 -23.31
N ALA A 33 11.03 0.77 -24.45
CA ALA A 33 10.02 -0.22 -24.84
C ALA A 33 10.66 -1.59 -25.13
N LYS A 34 11.86 -1.64 -25.75
CA LYS A 34 12.58 -2.90 -25.97
C LYS A 34 13.03 -3.55 -24.65
N LYS A 35 13.55 -2.77 -23.70
CA LYS A 35 13.90 -3.27 -22.36
C LYS A 35 12.67 -3.72 -21.56
N GLY A 36 11.54 -3.02 -21.70
CA GLY A 36 10.28 -3.41 -21.05
C GLY A 36 9.66 -4.67 -21.67
N ALA A 37 9.76 -4.85 -22.99
CA ALA A 37 9.28 -6.04 -23.68
C ALA A 37 10.10 -7.29 -23.35
N GLU A 38 11.42 -7.17 -23.17
CA GLU A 38 12.25 -8.27 -22.67
C GLU A 38 11.93 -8.66 -21.22
N SER A 39 11.40 -7.73 -20.40
CA SER A 39 11.00 -8.02 -19.02
C SER A 39 9.55 -8.48 -18.85
N LEU A 40 8.73 -8.45 -19.91
CA LEU A 40 7.28 -8.71 -19.89
C LEU A 40 6.86 -9.94 -20.71
N GLY A 41 7.76 -10.90 -20.95
CA GLY A 41 7.40 -12.17 -21.55
C GLY A 41 6.49 -13.00 -20.63
N PRO A 42 5.42 -13.63 -21.15
CA PRO A 42 4.48 -14.38 -20.33
C PRO A 42 5.13 -15.72 -19.99
N SER A 43 5.39 -16.00 -18.71
CA SER A 43 5.26 -17.36 -18.16
C SER A 43 5.60 -17.44 -16.68
N ALA A 44 4.60 -17.84 -15.91
CA ALA A 44 4.71 -18.41 -14.58
C ALA A 44 5.28 -19.86 -14.59
N VAL A 45 6.07 -20.24 -15.60
CA VAL A 45 6.63 -21.59 -15.71
C VAL A 45 8.14 -21.52 -15.97
N SER A 46 8.89 -21.95 -14.96
CA SER A 46 10.21 -22.60 -15.01
C SER A 46 11.07 -22.40 -16.28
N GLY A 47 12.24 -21.76 -16.14
CA GLY A 47 13.34 -22.07 -17.08
C GLY A 47 14.46 -21.06 -17.32
N GLN A 48 14.35 -19.78 -16.91
CA GLN A 48 15.40 -18.77 -17.19
C GLN A 48 15.88 -18.10 -15.87
N HIS A 49 16.49 -18.91 -15.00
CA HIS A 49 16.62 -18.69 -13.55
C HIS A 49 17.88 -17.93 -13.09
N GLU A 50 18.10 -16.67 -13.47
CA GLU A 50 19.14 -15.85 -12.80
C GLU A 50 18.74 -14.41 -12.42
N GLY A 51 17.62 -13.90 -12.97
CA GLY A 51 17.19 -12.51 -12.74
C GLY A 51 15.95 -12.32 -11.85
N GLY A 52 15.04 -13.30 -11.83
CA GLY A 52 13.74 -13.15 -11.17
C GLY A 52 13.84 -12.88 -9.66
N TYR A 53 14.73 -13.59 -8.97
CA TYR A 53 14.92 -13.39 -7.52
C TYR A 53 15.40 -11.97 -7.19
N LYS A 54 16.16 -11.32 -8.09
CA LYS A 54 16.62 -9.93 -7.91
C LYS A 54 15.44 -8.96 -8.00
N ILE A 55 14.51 -9.19 -8.94
CA ILE A 55 13.28 -8.39 -9.06
C ILE A 55 12.44 -8.52 -7.79
N TRP A 56 12.16 -9.75 -7.34
CA TRP A 56 11.38 -9.98 -6.13
C TRP A 56 12.08 -9.46 -4.87
N ARG A 57 13.40 -9.64 -4.73
CA ARG A 57 14.19 -9.07 -3.64
C ARG A 57 14.12 -7.55 -3.62
N ASN A 58 14.28 -6.91 -4.78
CA ASN A 58 14.23 -5.46 -4.89
C ASN A 58 12.83 -4.93 -4.60
N LEU A 59 11.77 -5.58 -5.10
CA LEU A 59 10.39 -5.22 -4.77
C LEU A 59 10.13 -5.33 -3.26
N THR A 60 10.58 -6.40 -2.62
CA THR A 60 10.39 -6.54 -1.16
C THR A 60 11.14 -5.44 -0.39
N ILE A 61 12.39 -5.14 -0.76
CA ILE A 61 13.25 -4.16 -0.07
C ILE A 61 12.79 -2.72 -0.32
N PHE A 62 12.45 -2.36 -1.55
CA PHE A 62 12.19 -0.98 -1.94
C PHE A 62 10.70 -0.62 -1.98
N LEU A 63 9.79 -1.60 -2.01
CA LEU A 63 8.36 -1.36 -2.03
C LEU A 63 7.66 -1.94 -0.80
N ALA A 64 7.81 -3.24 -0.53
CA ALA A 64 7.04 -3.90 0.53
C ALA A 64 7.42 -3.39 1.93
N PHE A 65 8.71 -3.41 2.30
CA PHE A 65 9.14 -2.93 3.61
C PHE A 65 8.81 -1.45 3.86
N PRO A 66 9.09 -0.51 2.93
CA PRO A 66 8.67 0.88 3.12
C PRO A 66 7.16 1.03 3.28
N SER A 67 6.35 0.27 2.53
CA SER A 67 4.89 0.30 2.66
C SER A 67 4.42 -0.20 4.02
N ILE A 68 5.02 -1.28 4.52
CA ILE A 68 4.74 -1.83 5.86
C ILE A 68 5.11 -0.81 6.94
N VAL A 69 6.27 -0.16 6.83
CA VAL A 69 6.71 0.86 7.79
C VAL A 69 5.75 2.06 7.79
N LEU A 70 5.32 2.54 6.62
CA LEU A 70 4.35 3.62 6.52
C LEU A 70 3.00 3.24 7.16
N CYS A 71 2.51 2.03 6.90
CA CYS A 71 1.28 1.51 7.53
C CYS A 71 1.44 1.39 9.06
N ALA A 72 2.57 0.87 9.53
CA ALA A 72 2.86 0.73 10.95
C ALA A 72 2.90 2.09 11.66
N ILE A 73 3.52 3.11 11.05
CA ILE A 73 3.52 4.48 11.58
C ILE A 73 2.08 5.03 11.62
N ASN A 74 1.29 4.84 10.56
CA ASN A 74 -0.09 5.30 10.53
C ASN A 74 -0.94 4.66 11.63
N CYS A 75 -0.88 3.33 11.78
CA CYS A 75 -1.58 2.62 12.84
C CYS A 75 -1.08 3.01 14.23
N TYR A 76 0.22 3.23 14.41
CA TYR A 76 0.80 3.67 15.69
C TYR A 76 0.31 5.05 16.08
N LEU A 77 0.33 6.02 15.15
CA LEU A 77 -0.19 7.37 15.40
C LEU A 77 -1.70 7.35 15.66
N ALA A 78 -2.46 6.55 14.92
CA ALA A 78 -3.88 6.36 15.18
C ALA A 78 -4.13 5.78 16.59
N HIS A 79 -3.33 4.80 17.00
CA HIS A 79 -3.42 4.22 18.35
C HIS A 79 -3.07 5.24 19.46
N GLN A 80 -2.08 6.11 19.23
CA GLN A 80 -1.71 7.18 20.16
C GLN A 80 -2.74 8.32 20.23
N SER A 81 -3.47 8.58 19.13
CA SER A 81 -4.40 9.71 19.01
C SER A 81 -5.64 9.62 19.90
N GLY A 82 -5.87 8.47 20.54
CA GLY A 82 -6.88 8.31 21.58
C GLY A 82 -7.40 6.89 21.61
N HIS A 83 -7.55 6.34 22.82
CA HIS A 83 -8.37 5.15 23.00
C HIS A 83 -9.81 5.53 22.68
N HIS A 84 -10.47 4.76 21.82
CA HIS A 84 -11.89 4.92 21.59
C HIS A 84 -12.61 4.82 22.92
N GLU A 85 -13.43 5.84 23.24
CA GLU A 85 -14.26 5.80 24.43
C GLU A 85 -15.13 4.55 24.41
N ARG A 86 -15.26 3.93 25.58
CA ARG A 86 -16.06 2.74 25.76
C ARG A 86 -17.52 3.08 25.42
N PRO A 87 -18.17 2.38 24.47
CA PRO A 87 -19.56 2.67 24.14
C PRO A 87 -20.47 2.32 25.33
N GLU A 88 -21.62 3.00 25.40
CA GLU A 88 -22.63 2.68 26.41
C GLU A 88 -23.13 1.24 26.25
N PHE A 89 -23.35 0.56 27.38
CA PHE A 89 -23.82 -0.82 27.35
C PHE A 89 -25.31 -0.88 26.98
N VAL A 90 -25.59 -1.49 25.82
CA VAL A 90 -26.95 -1.87 25.42
C VAL A 90 -27.05 -3.38 25.34
N LYS A 91 -28.01 -3.95 26.08
CA LYS A 91 -28.27 -5.39 26.13
C LYS A 91 -29.03 -5.86 24.90
N TYR A 92 -28.31 -5.99 23.80
CA TYR A 92 -28.85 -6.60 22.59
C TYR A 92 -28.96 -8.12 22.74
N ASP A 93 -30.14 -8.69 22.44
CA ASP A 93 -30.42 -10.13 22.59
C ASP A 93 -29.56 -11.02 21.70
N HIS A 94 -29.06 -10.50 20.59
CA HIS A 94 -28.19 -11.23 19.66
C HIS A 94 -26.70 -11.12 20.01
N LEU A 95 -26.32 -10.29 20.98
CA LEU A 95 -24.93 -10.14 21.44
C LEU A 95 -24.74 -10.81 22.81
N ARG A 96 -23.49 -11.18 23.12
CA ARG A 96 -23.12 -11.83 24.38
C ARG A 96 -23.96 -13.07 24.73
N VAL A 97 -24.44 -13.78 23.72
CA VAL A 97 -25.22 -15.02 23.91
C VAL A 97 -24.36 -16.06 24.65
N ARG A 98 -24.97 -16.71 25.65
CA ARG A 98 -24.38 -17.78 26.45
C ARG A 98 -25.37 -18.94 26.56
N THR A 99 -25.34 -19.86 25.60
CA THR A 99 -26.18 -21.07 25.62
C THR A 99 -25.57 -22.18 26.49
N LYS A 100 -24.24 -22.25 26.54
CA LYS A 100 -23.47 -23.15 27.39
C LYS A 100 -22.28 -22.38 27.97
N ARG A 101 -21.91 -22.71 29.21
CA ARG A 101 -20.74 -22.14 29.88
C ARG A 101 -19.44 -22.53 29.15
N PHE A 102 -18.47 -21.62 29.11
CA PHE A 102 -17.13 -21.93 28.61
C PHE A 102 -16.43 -22.97 29.50
N PRO A 103 -15.54 -23.82 28.94
CA PRO A 103 -14.84 -24.86 29.70
C PRO A 103 -13.62 -24.34 30.49
N TRP A 104 -13.56 -23.05 30.82
CA TRP A 104 -12.48 -22.43 31.60
C TRP A 104 -13.03 -21.31 32.50
N GLY A 105 -12.24 -20.91 33.49
CA GLY A 105 -12.57 -19.81 34.39
C GLY A 105 -13.92 -20.01 35.09
N ASP A 106 -14.75 -18.98 35.07
CA ASP A 106 -16.12 -18.97 35.61
C ASP A 106 -17.18 -19.45 34.60
N GLY A 107 -16.76 -19.72 33.36
CA GLY A 107 -17.62 -20.13 32.26
C GLY A 107 -18.39 -18.98 31.59
N ASN A 108 -18.20 -17.72 32.00
CA ASN A 108 -18.88 -16.55 31.44
C ASN A 108 -17.94 -15.65 30.62
N HIS A 109 -16.65 -15.65 30.99
CA HIS A 109 -15.59 -14.89 30.35
C HIS A 109 -15.04 -15.58 29.09
N SER A 110 -14.94 -14.82 27.99
CA SER A 110 -14.30 -15.30 26.77
C SER A 110 -12.79 -15.52 26.96
N LEU A 111 -12.16 -16.33 26.10
CA LEU A 111 -10.73 -16.63 26.22
C LEU A 111 -9.83 -15.38 26.19
N PHE A 112 -10.17 -14.40 25.35
CA PHE A 112 -9.50 -13.11 25.25
C PHE A 112 -10.40 -12.01 25.81
N HIS A 113 -10.81 -12.17 27.07
CA HIS A 113 -11.62 -11.17 27.75
C HIS A 113 -10.81 -9.92 28.12
N ASN A 114 -11.33 -8.75 27.78
CA ASN A 114 -10.80 -7.46 28.19
C ASN A 114 -11.88 -6.73 29.00
N PRO A 115 -11.74 -6.56 30.33
CA PRO A 115 -12.73 -5.89 31.18
C PRO A 115 -13.09 -4.48 30.72
N HIS A 116 -12.15 -3.78 30.07
CA HIS A 116 -12.38 -2.43 29.57
C HIS A 116 -13.29 -2.39 28.33
N ALA A 117 -13.19 -3.37 27.43
CA ALA A 117 -13.84 -3.33 26.12
C ALA A 117 -14.97 -4.35 25.94
N ASN A 118 -14.91 -5.47 26.65
CA ASN A 118 -15.81 -6.61 26.48
C ASN A 118 -16.79 -6.67 27.65
N PRO A 119 -18.05 -6.25 27.46
CA PRO A 119 -19.05 -6.40 28.51
C PRO A 119 -19.55 -7.84 28.60
N LEU A 120 -19.95 -8.23 29.81
CA LEU A 120 -20.69 -9.44 30.10
C LEU A 120 -22.17 -9.30 29.70
N PRO A 121 -22.97 -10.37 29.74
CA PRO A 121 -24.42 -10.29 29.46
C PRO A 121 -25.19 -9.28 30.34
N ASP A 122 -24.63 -8.97 31.52
CA ASP A 122 -25.24 -8.09 32.52
C ASP A 122 -24.66 -6.67 32.52
N GLY A 123 -23.58 -6.41 31.76
CA GLY A 123 -22.95 -5.09 31.69
C GLY A 123 -21.44 -5.13 31.58
N TYR A 124 -20.82 -3.94 31.58
CA TYR A 124 -19.39 -3.82 31.76
C TYR A 124 -18.99 -4.14 33.20
N GLU A 125 -17.82 -4.74 33.35
CA GLU A 125 -17.24 -4.89 34.67
C GLU A 125 -16.76 -3.54 35.20
N GLU A 126 -16.93 -3.32 36.50
CA GLU A 126 -16.33 -2.18 37.18
C GLU A 126 -14.83 -2.42 37.25
N VAL A 127 -14.08 -1.67 36.44
CA VAL A 127 -12.62 -1.65 36.54
C VAL A 127 -12.31 -0.81 37.78
N GLY A 128 -12.10 -1.48 38.92
CA GLY A 128 -11.65 -0.80 40.14
C GLY A 128 -10.44 0.07 39.84
N HIS A 129 -10.51 1.34 40.24
CA HIS A 129 -9.35 2.22 40.31
C HIS A 129 -8.47 1.85 41.50
#